data_AF-A0A847A9P0-F1
#
_entry.id   AF-A0A847A9P0-F1
#
_cell.length_a   1.000
_cell.length_b   1.000
_cell.length_c   1.000
_cell.angle_alpha   90.00
_cell.angle_beta   90.00
_cell.angle_gamma   90.00
#
_symmetry.space_group_name_H-M   'P 1'
#
loop_
_entity.id
_entity.type
_entity.pdbx_description
1 polymer ?
#
loop_
_entity_poly.entity_id
_entity_poly.type
_entity_poly.pdbx_seq_one_letter_code
_entity_poly.pdbx_strand_id
1 'polypeptide(L)'
;MKILKFHINGFGIFSEAGAELSPGLTVFHGENESGKTTLMNFFRRLLFSRGRSSRARVNPYEPVRGGVHGGYASIRMEDGRDYILTVEDSKNFIAPADGGPAKELPPDFFSVGREVYESVFAMGLEEMQSLEPLNSSEVTARFFAAGAGLGSASLPRVLSSLEARQNEIYRPWGNIRSASAVNRLLVSMGQTDGELRQLRERNAEWRGMKDELVALEADLGKKKSALGALKERLYRLEMLEKGRISLAALKEINRLISEIG
;
A
#
# COMPACT_ATOMS: atom_id res chain seq x y z
N MET A 1 32.48 -10.43 -2.20
CA MET A 1 33.04 -10.84 -0.87
C MET A 1 33.87 -12.11 -1.04
N LYS A 2 34.95 -12.29 -0.28
CA LYS A 2 35.76 -13.52 -0.22
C LYS A 2 36.10 -13.87 1.23
N ILE A 3 36.07 -15.15 1.61
CA ILE A 3 36.58 -15.64 2.90
C ILE A 3 38.06 -15.98 2.71
N LEU A 4 38.94 -15.45 3.55
CA LEU A 4 40.39 -15.62 3.45
C LEU A 4 40.90 -16.72 4.38
N LYS A 5 40.44 -16.73 5.62
CA LYS A 5 40.81 -17.71 6.64
C LYS A 5 39.67 -17.88 7.62
N PHE A 6 39.58 -19.03 8.25
CA PHE A 6 38.59 -19.30 9.30
C PHE A 6 39.20 -20.15 10.41
N HIS A 7 38.62 -20.02 11.60
CA HIS A 7 38.91 -20.84 12.77
C HIS A 7 37.61 -21.16 13.49
N ILE A 8 37.49 -22.40 13.94
CA ILE A 8 36.34 -22.95 14.66
C ILE A 8 36.84 -23.30 16.05
N ASN A 9 36.33 -22.60 17.07
CA ASN A 9 36.59 -22.96 18.46
C ASN A 9 35.81 -24.23 18.84
N GLY A 10 34.53 -24.27 18.49
CA GLY A 10 33.66 -25.42 18.71
C GLY A 10 32.39 -25.36 17.86
N PHE A 11 32.17 -26.34 16.98
CA PHE A 11 30.96 -26.43 16.16
C PHE A 11 30.73 -27.87 15.68
N GLY A 12 29.73 -28.55 16.23
CA GLY A 12 29.48 -29.97 15.98
C GLY A 12 30.70 -30.81 16.32
N ILE A 13 31.25 -31.51 15.32
CA ILE A 13 32.44 -32.37 15.49
C ILE A 13 33.77 -31.60 15.51
N PHE A 14 33.78 -30.34 15.08
CA PHE A 14 34.99 -29.52 15.01
C PHE A 14 35.28 -28.86 16.35
N SER A 15 36.55 -28.88 16.74
CA SER A 15 37.09 -28.21 17.91
C SER A 15 38.52 -27.74 17.60
N GLU A 16 38.80 -26.46 17.86
CA GLU A 16 40.07 -25.80 17.56
C GLU A 16 40.63 -26.12 16.18
N ALA A 17 39.79 -25.99 15.15
CA ALA A 17 40.12 -26.33 13.77
C ALA A 17 39.98 -25.11 12.85
N GLY A 18 40.94 -24.89 11.97
CA GLY A 18 40.92 -23.76 11.05
C GLY A 18 41.82 -23.98 9.85
N ALA A 19 41.63 -23.16 8.82
CA ALA A 19 42.47 -23.17 7.63
C ALA A 19 42.49 -21.79 6.95
N GLU A 20 43.58 -21.52 6.24
CA GLU A 20 43.64 -20.46 5.24
C GLU A 20 43.10 -21.00 3.91
N LEU A 21 42.23 -20.22 3.27
CA LEU A 21 41.60 -20.57 2.00
C LEU A 21 42.43 -20.06 0.85
N SER A 22 42.52 -20.86 -0.22
CA SER A 22 43.21 -20.42 -1.43
C SER A 22 42.43 -19.29 -2.12
N PRO A 23 43.10 -18.40 -2.88
CA PRO A 23 42.42 -17.35 -3.65
C PRO A 23 41.48 -17.87 -4.76
N GLY A 24 41.60 -19.16 -5.11
CA GLY A 24 40.83 -19.83 -6.15
C GLY A 24 39.94 -20.93 -5.59
N LEU A 25 39.97 -22.12 -6.21
CA LEU A 25 39.18 -23.26 -5.78
C LEU A 25 39.81 -23.94 -4.56
N THR A 26 39.08 -23.96 -3.44
CA THR A 26 39.45 -24.73 -2.25
C THR A 26 38.52 -25.94 -2.13
N VAL A 27 39.09 -27.15 -2.08
CA VAL A 27 38.34 -28.41 -1.99
C VAL A 27 38.52 -29.03 -0.61
N PHE A 28 37.41 -29.22 0.12
CA PHE A 28 37.40 -29.98 1.37
C PHE A 28 36.98 -31.42 1.09
N HIS A 29 37.91 -32.36 1.24
CA HIS A 29 37.65 -33.79 1.03
C HIS A 29 37.66 -34.57 2.34
N GLY A 30 37.01 -35.73 2.36
CA GLY A 30 37.03 -36.66 3.49
C GLY A 30 35.99 -37.75 3.29
N GLU A 31 35.97 -38.73 4.17
CA GLU A 31 34.94 -39.78 4.19
C GLU A 31 33.55 -39.22 4.52
N ASN A 32 32.51 -40.05 4.38
CA ASN A 32 31.20 -39.68 4.92
C ASN A 32 31.32 -39.41 6.43
N GLU A 33 30.48 -38.50 6.93
CA GLU A 33 30.50 -38.10 8.36
C GLU A 33 31.78 -37.38 8.83
N SER A 34 32.72 -37.08 7.94
CA SER A 34 33.93 -36.29 8.25
C SER A 34 33.65 -34.82 8.60
N GLY A 35 32.39 -34.40 8.68
CA GLY A 35 31.99 -33.04 9.01
C GLY A 35 31.92 -32.05 7.85
N LYS A 36 31.99 -32.49 6.57
CA LYS A 36 31.89 -31.57 5.42
C LYS A 36 30.60 -30.72 5.45
N THR A 37 29.46 -31.37 5.69
CA THR A 37 28.16 -30.69 5.84
C THR A 37 28.15 -29.80 7.09
N THR A 38 28.81 -30.21 8.17
CA THR A 38 28.95 -29.42 9.40
C THR A 38 29.76 -28.14 9.13
N LEU A 39 30.83 -28.21 8.35
CA LEU A 39 31.66 -27.07 7.96
C LEU A 39 30.87 -26.08 7.09
N MET A 40 30.09 -26.58 6.13
CA MET A 40 29.18 -25.74 5.36
C MET A 40 28.19 -24.98 6.26
N ASN A 41 27.60 -25.67 7.25
CA ASN A 41 26.69 -25.06 8.22
C ASN A 41 27.38 -24.07 9.15
N PHE A 42 28.66 -24.25 9.47
CA PHE A 42 29.45 -23.25 10.18
C PHE A 42 29.52 -21.94 9.39
N PHE A 43 29.79 -21.98 8.08
CA PHE A 43 29.80 -20.76 7.26
C PHE A 43 28.41 -20.12 7.14
N ARG A 44 27.34 -20.93 7.03
CA ARG A 44 25.95 -20.42 7.09
C ARG A 44 25.71 -19.68 8.42
N ARG A 45 26.12 -20.27 9.54
CA ARG A 45 26.02 -19.71 10.89
C ARG A 45 26.84 -18.43 11.05
N LEU A 46 28.03 -18.36 10.44
CA LEU A 46 28.95 -17.23 10.50
C LEU A 46 28.40 -16.01 9.75
N LEU A 47 27.86 -16.23 8.55
CA LEU A 47 27.34 -15.14 7.72
C LEU A 47 25.94 -14.68 8.16
N PHE A 48 25.11 -15.60 8.65
CA PHE A 48 23.75 -15.28 9.05
C PHE A 48 23.48 -15.74 10.48
N SER A 49 23.16 -14.78 11.35
CA SER A 49 22.85 -15.06 12.74
C SER A 49 21.54 -15.86 12.88
N ARG A 50 21.29 -16.39 14.07
CA ARG A 50 20.09 -17.19 14.34
C ARG A 50 18.94 -16.20 14.48
N GLY A 51 18.25 -15.94 13.37
CA GLY A 51 17.07 -15.10 13.36
C GLY A 51 15.98 -15.65 14.29
N ARG A 52 15.19 -14.76 14.89
CA ARG A 52 14.03 -15.13 15.74
C ARG A 52 12.93 -15.89 14.99
N SER A 53 12.97 -15.93 13.65
CA SER A 53 11.94 -16.52 12.80
C SER A 53 12.41 -17.84 12.15
N SER A 54 13.00 -18.74 12.93
CA SER A 54 13.30 -20.08 12.41
C SER A 54 12.08 -20.97 12.57
N ARG A 55 11.16 -20.95 11.58
CA ARG A 55 10.10 -21.97 11.46
C ARG A 55 10.66 -23.38 11.25
N ALA A 56 11.95 -23.49 10.90
CA ALA A 56 12.68 -24.75 10.86
C ALA A 56 13.46 -24.98 12.16
N ARG A 57 13.40 -26.19 12.72
CA ARG A 57 14.27 -26.67 13.80
C ARG A 57 15.70 -26.80 13.27
N VAL A 58 16.43 -25.69 13.15
CA VAL A 58 17.83 -25.70 12.70
C VAL A 58 18.71 -26.26 13.81
N ASN A 59 19.42 -27.35 13.52
CA ASN A 59 20.36 -28.00 14.44
C ASN A 59 21.37 -26.96 14.98
N PRO A 60 21.48 -26.77 16.30
CA PRO A 60 22.44 -25.84 16.89
C PRO A 60 23.90 -26.18 16.60
N TYR A 61 24.21 -27.43 16.24
CA TYR A 61 25.57 -27.96 16.13
C TYR A 61 26.40 -27.66 17.39
N GLU A 62 25.86 -27.99 18.55
CA GLU A 62 26.58 -27.84 19.82
C GLU A 62 27.93 -28.60 19.76
N PRO A 63 29.00 -28.07 20.38
CA PRO A 63 30.32 -28.68 20.30
C PRO A 63 30.32 -30.03 21.03
N VAL A 64 30.45 -31.13 20.28
CA VAL A 64 30.40 -32.49 20.85
C VAL A 64 31.67 -32.81 21.64
N ARG A 65 32.78 -32.14 21.32
CA ARG A 65 34.08 -32.31 21.98
C ARG A 65 34.36 -31.26 23.08
N GLY A 66 33.35 -30.47 23.46
CA GLY A 66 33.51 -29.34 24.38
C GLY A 66 34.18 -28.13 23.72
N GLY A 67 34.34 -27.05 24.48
CA GLY A 67 34.90 -25.77 24.03
C GLY A 67 33.85 -24.68 23.83
N VAL A 68 34.32 -23.48 23.50
CA VAL A 68 33.45 -22.32 23.25
C VAL A 68 32.74 -22.50 21.91
N HIS A 69 31.42 -22.45 21.90
CA HIS A 69 30.65 -22.58 20.66
C HIS A 69 30.85 -21.35 19.78
N GLY A 70 31.29 -21.59 18.54
CA GLY A 70 31.53 -20.54 17.57
C GLY A 70 32.92 -20.61 16.95
N GLY A 71 33.41 -19.44 16.57
CA GLY A 71 34.62 -19.30 15.77
C GLY A 71 34.64 -17.95 15.05
N TYR A 72 35.64 -17.75 14.21
CA TYR A 72 35.78 -16.52 13.46
C TYR A 72 36.27 -16.79 12.03
N ALA A 73 36.05 -15.83 11.14
CA ALA A 73 36.70 -15.81 9.83
C ALA A 73 37.08 -14.40 9.42
N SER A 74 38.18 -14.29 8.68
CA SER A 74 38.55 -13.06 8.01
C SER A 74 37.97 -13.04 6.61
N ILE A 75 37.32 -11.94 6.26
CA ILE A 75 36.69 -11.72 4.96
C ILE A 75 37.26 -10.46 4.30
N ARG A 76 37.26 -10.46 2.97
CA ARG A 76 37.56 -9.31 2.13
C ARG A 76 36.35 -8.92 1.31
N MET A 77 35.96 -7.65 1.38
CA MET A 77 34.85 -7.08 0.62
C MET A 77 35.30 -6.65 -0.78
N GLU A 78 34.35 -6.38 -1.68
CA GLU A 78 34.66 -5.97 -3.07
C GLU A 78 35.31 -4.59 -3.15
N ASP A 79 35.06 -3.73 -2.17
CA ASP A 79 35.70 -2.43 -2.01
C ASP A 79 37.14 -2.52 -1.44
N GLY A 80 37.64 -3.74 -1.23
CA GLY A 80 38.99 -4.00 -0.71
C GLY A 80 39.11 -3.95 0.81
N ARG A 81 38.04 -3.65 1.56
CA ARG A 81 38.08 -3.63 3.03
C ARG A 81 38.08 -5.03 3.62
N ASP A 82 38.89 -5.21 4.66
CA ASP A 82 39.01 -6.47 5.40
C ASP A 82 38.27 -6.40 6.72
N TYR A 83 37.54 -7.47 7.04
CA TYR A 83 36.77 -7.61 8.27
C TYR A 83 37.01 -8.97 8.93
N ILE A 84 36.77 -9.02 10.23
CA ILE A 84 36.71 -10.24 11.02
C ILE A 84 35.26 -10.44 11.45
N LEU A 85 34.69 -11.59 11.08
CA LEU A 85 33.40 -12.05 11.56
C LEU A 85 33.61 -13.02 12.71
N THR A 86 32.85 -12.88 13.79
CA THR A 86 32.88 -13.78 14.94
C THR A 86 31.48 -14.30 15.25
N VAL A 87 31.36 -15.60 15.52
CA VAL A 87 30.14 -16.22 16.05
C VAL A 87 30.29 -16.39 17.55
N GLU A 88 29.37 -15.82 18.31
CA GLU A 88 29.25 -16.00 19.76
C GLU A 88 27.82 -16.41 20.09
N ASP A 89 27.63 -17.66 20.50
CA ASP A 89 26.34 -18.26 20.85
C ASP A 89 25.23 -18.05 19.81
N SER A 90 24.36 -17.07 20.05
CA SER A 90 23.20 -16.73 19.23
C SER A 90 23.48 -15.60 18.23
N LYS A 91 24.49 -14.77 18.51
CA LYS A 91 24.79 -13.53 17.78
C LYS A 91 26.06 -13.64 16.97
N ASN A 92 26.14 -12.79 15.95
CA ASN A 92 27.33 -12.66 15.13
C ASN A 92 27.83 -11.23 15.26
N PHE A 93 29.14 -11.05 15.27
CA PHE A 93 29.79 -9.76 15.36
C PHE A 93 30.70 -9.54 14.16
N ILE A 94 30.93 -8.26 13.83
CA ILE A 94 31.84 -7.82 12.78
C ILE A 94 32.76 -6.72 13.31
N ALA A 95 34.05 -6.84 13.01
CA ALA A 95 35.07 -5.84 13.32
C ALA A 95 35.95 -5.57 12.09
N PRO A 96 36.40 -4.33 11.85
CA PRO A 96 37.44 -4.03 10.87
C PRO A 96 38.76 -4.77 11.20
N ALA A 97 39.45 -5.29 10.19
CA ALA A 97 40.69 -6.05 10.39
C ALA A 97 41.90 -5.19 10.81
N ASP A 98 41.85 -3.88 10.56
CA ASP A 98 42.84 -2.86 10.93
C ASP A 98 42.73 -2.41 12.41
N GLY A 99 41.76 -2.96 13.14
CA GLY A 99 41.51 -2.64 14.55
C GLY A 99 40.38 -1.64 14.71
N GLY A 100 39.34 -2.06 15.43
CA GLY A 100 38.15 -1.25 15.70
C GLY A 100 37.17 -2.00 16.59
N PRO A 101 36.14 -1.31 17.13
CA PRO A 101 35.17 -1.95 17.99
C PRO A 101 34.33 -2.97 17.22
N ALA A 102 34.18 -4.16 17.78
CA ALA A 102 33.24 -5.16 17.28
C ALA A 102 31.81 -4.64 17.43
N LYS A 103 31.00 -4.79 16.39
CA LYS A 103 29.58 -4.47 16.37
C LYS A 103 28.77 -5.71 16.03
N GLU A 104 27.54 -5.78 16.53
CA GLU A 104 26.62 -6.84 16.11
C GLU A 104 26.42 -6.75 14.59
N LEU A 105 26.57 -7.89 13.92
CA LEU A 105 26.47 -8.00 12.46
C LEU A 105 25.04 -7.62 12.02
N PRO A 106 24.87 -6.54 11.25
CA PRO A 106 23.55 -6.17 10.76
C PRO A 106 22.98 -7.25 9.84
N PRO A 107 21.66 -7.54 9.88
CA PRO A 107 21.04 -8.55 9.02
C PRO A 107 21.21 -8.24 7.53
N ASP A 108 21.26 -6.95 7.17
CA ASP A 108 21.39 -6.48 5.78
C ASP A 108 22.83 -6.14 5.39
N PHE A 109 23.83 -6.59 6.17
CA PHE A 109 25.23 -6.28 5.90
C PHE A 109 25.71 -6.85 4.56
N PHE A 110 25.25 -8.06 4.22
CA PHE A 110 25.54 -8.68 2.94
C PHE A 110 24.49 -8.28 1.91
N SER A 111 24.91 -8.14 0.65
CA SER A 111 24.00 -7.84 -0.45
C SER A 111 23.02 -8.98 -0.76
N VAL A 112 23.20 -10.16 -0.17
CA VAL A 112 22.39 -11.35 -0.36
C VAL A 112 21.72 -11.74 0.95
N GLY A 113 20.43 -12.05 0.90
CA GLY A 113 19.69 -12.62 2.03
C GLY A 113 20.11 -14.06 2.32
N ARG A 114 19.71 -14.55 3.50
CA ARG A 114 20.02 -15.91 3.95
C ARG A 114 19.46 -16.97 3.02
N GLU A 115 18.20 -16.84 2.61
CA GLU A 115 17.54 -17.83 1.74
C GLU A 115 18.29 -17.95 0.41
N VAL A 116 18.70 -16.83 -0.17
CA VAL A 116 19.48 -16.81 -1.42
C VAL A 116 20.85 -17.44 -1.23
N TYR A 117 21.53 -17.15 -0.12
CA TYR A 117 22.84 -17.73 0.17
C TYR A 117 22.77 -19.26 0.28
N GLU A 118 21.83 -19.78 1.06
CA GLU A 118 21.66 -21.23 1.26
C GLU A 118 21.23 -21.94 -0.04
N SER A 119 20.51 -21.25 -0.93
CA SER A 119 20.01 -21.82 -2.18
C SER A 119 20.99 -21.74 -3.35
N VAL A 120 21.87 -20.75 -3.40
CA VAL A 120 22.73 -20.47 -4.58
C VAL A 120 24.21 -20.67 -4.29
N PHE A 121 24.69 -20.21 -3.13
CA PHE A 121 26.12 -20.16 -2.82
C PHE A 121 26.57 -21.28 -1.90
N ALA A 122 25.70 -21.77 -1.04
CA ALA A 122 25.96 -22.83 -0.08
C ALA A 122 24.92 -23.95 -0.18
N MET A 123 24.68 -24.44 -1.39
CA MET A 123 23.69 -25.49 -1.67
C MET A 123 24.13 -26.84 -1.09
N GLY A 124 23.31 -27.43 -0.23
CA GLY A 124 23.46 -28.80 0.26
C GLY A 124 22.55 -29.78 -0.50
N LEU A 125 22.56 -31.04 -0.07
CA LEU A 125 21.78 -32.10 -0.74
C LEU A 125 20.27 -31.88 -0.60
N GLU A 126 19.80 -31.41 0.56
CA GLU A 126 18.38 -31.10 0.80
C GLU A 126 17.90 -29.94 -0.09
N GLU A 127 18.73 -28.91 -0.26
CA GLU A 127 18.42 -27.78 -1.15
C GLU A 127 18.50 -28.16 -2.64
N MET A 128 19.33 -29.14 -3.01
CA MET A 128 19.33 -29.70 -4.37
C MET A 128 18.04 -30.48 -4.68
N GLN A 129 17.48 -31.18 -3.69
CA GLN A 129 16.28 -32.00 -3.86
C GLN A 129 14.99 -31.17 -3.78
N SER A 130 15.00 -30.05 -3.04
CA SER A 130 13.87 -29.14 -2.96
C SER A 130 13.97 -28.07 -4.05
N LEU A 131 13.07 -28.13 -5.04
CA LEU A 131 12.97 -27.11 -6.09
C LEU A 131 12.31 -25.80 -5.61
N GLU A 132 11.82 -25.75 -4.37
CA GLU A 132 11.08 -24.60 -3.81
C GLU A 132 11.92 -23.32 -3.61
N PRO A 133 13.17 -23.36 -3.07
CA PRO A 133 13.96 -22.15 -2.83
C PRO A 133 14.36 -21.43 -4.13
N LEU A 134 14.46 -22.18 -5.23
CA LEU A 134 14.80 -21.69 -6.56
C LEU A 134 13.69 -20.85 -7.21
N ASN A 135 12.43 -21.03 -6.79
CA ASN A 135 11.29 -20.28 -7.33
C ASN A 135 11.12 -18.88 -6.73
N SER A 136 11.98 -18.46 -5.80
CA SER A 136 11.95 -17.08 -5.31
C SER A 136 12.40 -16.12 -6.42
N SER A 137 11.68 -15.00 -6.53
CA SER A 137 11.95 -13.97 -7.54
C SER A 137 13.38 -13.42 -7.44
N GLU A 138 13.93 -13.35 -6.21
CA GLU A 138 15.30 -12.90 -5.96
C GLU A 138 16.36 -13.90 -6.47
N VAL A 139 16.18 -15.21 -6.22
CA VAL A 139 17.09 -16.25 -6.72
C VAL A 139 17.05 -16.30 -8.25
N THR A 140 15.85 -16.28 -8.83
CA THR A 140 15.63 -16.24 -10.27
C THR A 140 16.34 -15.04 -10.91
N ALA A 141 16.15 -13.83 -10.36
CA ALA A 141 16.80 -12.62 -10.86
C ALA A 141 18.33 -12.68 -10.80
N ARG A 142 18.90 -13.34 -9.77
CA ARG A 142 20.36 -13.53 -9.66
C ARG A 142 20.91 -14.55 -10.64
N PHE A 143 20.22 -15.66 -10.88
CA PHE A 143 20.59 -16.60 -11.94
C PHE A 143 20.57 -15.94 -13.32
N PHE A 144 19.54 -15.13 -13.62
CA PHE A 144 19.49 -14.35 -14.86
C PHE A 144 20.63 -13.33 -14.96
N ALA A 145 20.94 -12.61 -13.89
CA ALA A 145 22.06 -11.66 -13.89
C ALA A 145 23.42 -12.35 -14.10
N ALA A 146 23.64 -13.50 -13.48
CA ALA A 146 24.85 -14.30 -13.66
C ALA A 146 24.94 -14.89 -15.08
N GLY A 147 23.84 -15.43 -15.62
CA GLY A 147 23.79 -15.99 -16.97
C GLY A 147 23.93 -14.94 -18.08
N ALA A 148 23.49 -13.71 -17.84
CA ALA A 148 23.65 -12.59 -18.78
C ALA A 148 25.04 -11.93 -18.75
N GLY A 149 25.97 -12.41 -17.91
CA GLY A 149 27.31 -11.84 -17.81
C GLY A 149 27.35 -10.44 -17.19
N LEU A 150 26.25 -9.99 -16.57
CA LEU A 150 26.13 -8.65 -15.98
C LEU A 150 26.80 -8.54 -14.60
N GLY A 151 27.37 -9.63 -14.08
CA GLY A 151 27.95 -9.66 -12.74
C GLY A 151 26.93 -9.28 -11.67
N SER A 152 27.38 -8.88 -10.48
CA SER A 152 26.56 -8.40 -9.36
C SER A 152 25.71 -7.15 -9.67
N ALA A 153 25.64 -6.69 -10.93
CA ALA A 153 24.84 -5.56 -11.35
C ALA A 153 23.36 -5.76 -10.98
N SER A 154 22.84 -4.71 -10.37
CA SER A 154 21.77 -4.77 -9.39
C SER A 154 20.37 -4.84 -9.99
N LEU A 155 20.12 -5.76 -10.92
CA LEU A 155 18.78 -6.03 -11.45
C LEU A 155 17.73 -6.18 -10.33
N PRO A 156 18.02 -6.91 -9.23
CA PRO A 156 17.08 -7.00 -8.11
C PRO A 156 16.81 -5.65 -7.43
N ARG A 157 17.83 -4.78 -7.33
CA ARG A 157 17.69 -3.44 -6.74
C ARG A 157 16.91 -2.49 -7.64
N VAL A 158 17.09 -2.61 -8.96
CA VAL A 158 16.32 -1.84 -9.94
C VAL A 158 14.87 -2.28 -9.90
N LEU A 159 14.61 -3.59 -9.89
CA LEU A 159 13.26 -4.14 -9.76
C LEU A 159 12.57 -3.68 -8.46
N SER A 160 13.24 -3.78 -7.30
CA SER A 160 12.65 -3.33 -6.04
C SER A 160 12.42 -1.81 -6.00
N SER A 161 13.30 -1.02 -6.62
CA SER A 161 13.09 0.43 -6.75
C SER A 161 11.92 0.77 -7.69
N LEU A 162 11.71 -0.03 -8.74
CA LEU A 162 10.57 0.10 -9.66
C LEU A 162 9.27 -0.26 -8.96
N GLU A 163 9.25 -1.35 -8.20
CA GLU A 163 8.11 -1.77 -7.39
C GLU A 163 7.76 -0.73 -6.32
N ALA A 164 8.77 -0.13 -5.67
CA ALA A 164 8.55 0.94 -4.70
C ALA A 164 7.88 2.17 -5.35
N ARG A 165 8.39 2.61 -6.51
CA ARG A 165 7.78 3.71 -7.29
C ARG A 165 6.39 3.37 -7.81
N GLN A 166 6.18 2.15 -8.29
CA GLN A 166 4.87 1.69 -8.72
C GLN A 166 3.87 1.79 -7.55
N ASN A 167 4.27 1.33 -6.37
CA ASN A 167 3.47 1.36 -5.16
C ASN A 167 3.19 2.78 -4.63
N GLU A 168 4.05 3.76 -4.92
CA GLU A 168 3.81 5.17 -4.62
C GLU A 168 2.76 5.78 -5.57
N ILE A 169 2.77 5.37 -6.84
CA ILE A 169 1.85 5.85 -7.85
C ILE A 169 0.49 5.18 -7.70
N TYR A 170 0.44 3.85 -7.66
CA TYR A 170 -0.79 3.06 -7.70
C TYR A 170 -0.65 1.71 -6.96
N ARG A 171 -1.60 1.41 -6.06
CA ARG A 171 -1.70 0.11 -5.38
C ARG A 171 -3.02 -0.57 -5.72
N PRO A 172 -3.03 -1.62 -6.56
CA PRO A 172 -4.26 -2.29 -6.99
C PRO A 172 -4.96 -3.06 -5.85
N TRP A 173 -4.19 -3.66 -4.94
CA TRP A 173 -4.69 -4.52 -3.85
C TRP A 173 -4.57 -3.88 -2.46
N GLY A 174 -4.04 -2.66 -2.37
CA GLY A 174 -3.96 -1.91 -1.14
C GLY A 174 -5.30 -1.27 -0.80
N ASN A 175 -5.59 -1.07 0.49
CA ASN A 175 -6.76 -0.29 0.90
C ASN A 175 -6.85 1.01 0.08
N ILE A 176 -8.03 1.37 -0.40
CA ILE A 176 -8.29 2.59 -1.21
C ILE A 176 -7.83 3.88 -0.49
N ARG A 177 -7.64 3.83 0.84
CA ARG A 177 -7.07 4.91 1.67
C ARG A 177 -5.54 4.89 1.80
N SER A 178 -4.86 3.92 1.20
CA SER A 178 -3.39 3.82 1.25
C SER A 178 -2.74 4.87 0.35
N ALA A 179 -1.56 5.33 0.78
CA ALA A 179 -0.85 6.57 0.41
C ALA A 179 -0.54 6.83 -1.09
N SER A 180 -1.07 6.03 -2.02
CA SER A 180 -0.86 6.20 -3.45
C SER A 180 -1.55 7.46 -3.98
N ALA A 181 -0.84 8.20 -4.84
CA ALA A 181 -1.35 9.43 -5.45
C ALA A 181 -2.64 9.19 -6.26
N VAL A 182 -2.68 8.13 -7.08
CA VAL A 182 -3.83 7.81 -7.94
C VAL A 182 -5.05 7.39 -7.12
N ASN A 183 -4.87 6.56 -6.10
CA ASN A 183 -5.99 6.11 -5.26
C ASN A 183 -6.67 7.29 -4.53
N ARG A 184 -5.89 8.28 -4.06
CA ARG A 184 -6.44 9.52 -3.47
C ARG A 184 -7.25 10.32 -4.48
N LEU A 185 -6.74 10.49 -5.70
CA LEU A 185 -7.46 11.21 -6.75
C LEU A 185 -8.79 10.53 -7.10
N LEU A 186 -8.83 9.21 -7.16
CA LEU A 186 -10.07 8.46 -7.41
C LEU A 186 -11.12 8.68 -6.31
N VAL A 187 -10.70 8.72 -5.04
CA VAL A 187 -11.61 9.03 -3.91
C VAL A 187 -12.15 10.45 -4.03
N SER A 188 -11.28 11.43 -4.29
CA SER A 188 -11.69 12.83 -4.46
C SER A 188 -12.61 13.04 -5.66
N MET A 189 -12.40 12.32 -6.77
CA MET A 189 -13.31 12.32 -7.91
C MET A 189 -14.70 11.80 -7.50
N GLY A 190 -14.77 10.68 -6.78
CA GLY A 190 -16.04 10.14 -6.29
C GLY A 190 -16.80 11.09 -5.35
N GLN A 191 -16.08 11.82 -4.50
CA GLN A 191 -16.67 12.86 -3.64
C GLN A 191 -17.24 14.02 -4.46
N THR A 192 -16.45 14.53 -5.41
CA THR A 192 -16.86 15.63 -6.30
C THR A 192 -18.08 15.25 -7.14
N ASP A 193 -18.13 14.03 -7.66
CA ASP A 193 -19.28 13.51 -8.40
C ASP A 193 -20.54 13.39 -7.51
N GLY A 194 -20.36 13.03 -6.24
CA GLY A 194 -21.43 13.00 -5.24
C GLY A 194 -22.00 14.39 -4.97
N GLU A 195 -21.14 15.38 -4.76
CA GLU A 195 -21.54 16.79 -4.57
C GLU A 195 -22.27 17.33 -5.81
N LEU A 196 -21.78 16.99 -7.01
CA LEU A 196 -22.41 17.40 -8.26
C LEU A 196 -23.82 16.83 -8.43
N ARG A 197 -24.05 15.57 -8.00
CA ARG A 197 -25.38 14.96 -7.99
C ARG A 197 -26.34 15.70 -7.06
N GLN A 198 -25.91 15.99 -5.82
CA GLN A 198 -26.72 16.73 -4.87
C GLN A 198 -27.08 18.14 -5.37
N LEU A 199 -26.12 18.84 -5.99
CA LEU A 199 -26.36 20.15 -6.60
C LEU A 199 -27.36 20.10 -7.75
N ARG A 200 -27.36 19.03 -8.55
CA ARG A 200 -28.32 18.81 -9.63
C ARG A 200 -29.72 18.53 -9.10
N GLU A 201 -29.86 17.71 -8.07
CA GLU A 201 -31.14 17.43 -7.40
C GLU A 201 -31.73 18.71 -6.82
N ARG A 202 -30.95 19.48 -6.05
CA ARG A 202 -31.40 20.78 -5.51
C ARG A 202 -31.79 21.78 -6.60
N ASN A 203 -31.10 21.78 -7.74
CA ASN A 203 -31.49 22.62 -8.88
C ASN A 203 -32.82 22.19 -9.49
N ALA A 204 -33.08 20.89 -9.57
CA ALA A 204 -34.36 20.37 -10.08
C ALA A 204 -35.51 20.75 -9.14
N GLU A 205 -35.33 20.60 -7.84
CA GLU A 205 -36.30 21.05 -6.82
C GLU A 205 -36.58 22.56 -6.94
N TRP A 206 -35.53 23.38 -7.02
CA TRP A 206 -35.68 24.83 -7.18
C TRP A 206 -36.44 25.22 -8.45
N ARG A 207 -36.18 24.52 -9.58
CA ARG A 207 -36.95 24.71 -10.81
C ARG A 207 -38.43 24.39 -10.62
N GLY A 208 -38.74 23.28 -9.95
CA GLY A 208 -40.12 22.91 -9.63
C GLY A 208 -40.83 23.98 -8.78
N MET A 209 -40.19 24.47 -7.73
CA MET A 209 -40.73 25.55 -6.89
C MET A 209 -40.94 26.85 -7.69
N LYS A 210 -40.03 27.15 -8.62
CA LYS A 210 -40.16 28.33 -9.48
C LYS A 210 -41.34 28.21 -10.45
N ASP A 211 -41.53 27.04 -11.05
CA ASP A 211 -42.67 26.81 -11.95
C ASP A 211 -44.01 26.87 -11.19
N GLU A 212 -44.05 26.34 -9.96
CA GLU A 212 -45.20 26.46 -9.06
C GLU A 212 -45.48 27.92 -8.70
N LEU A 213 -44.46 28.71 -8.35
CA LEU A 213 -44.61 30.14 -8.09
C LEU A 213 -45.24 30.89 -9.27
N VAL A 214 -44.75 30.64 -10.49
CA VAL A 214 -45.29 31.26 -11.72
C VAL A 214 -46.75 30.86 -11.93
N ALA A 215 -47.11 29.60 -11.69
CA ALA A 215 -48.49 29.12 -11.80
C ALA A 215 -49.42 29.78 -10.76
N LEU A 216 -48.97 29.91 -9.51
CA LEU A 216 -49.71 30.59 -8.44
C LEU A 216 -49.88 32.08 -8.73
N GLU A 217 -48.85 32.77 -9.23
CA GLU A 217 -48.94 34.17 -9.63
C GLU A 217 -49.98 34.38 -10.74
N ALA A 218 -50.01 33.48 -11.73
CA ALA A 218 -51.00 33.51 -12.80
C ALA A 218 -52.43 33.27 -12.28
N ASP A 219 -52.63 32.30 -11.37
CA ASP A 219 -53.93 32.04 -10.75
C ASP A 219 -54.40 33.21 -9.89
N LEU A 220 -53.50 33.81 -9.12
CA LEU A 220 -53.77 35.01 -8.33
C LEU A 220 -54.19 36.19 -9.22
N GLY A 221 -53.57 36.35 -10.38
CA GLY A 221 -53.97 37.33 -11.41
C GLY A 221 -55.39 37.09 -11.93
N LYS A 222 -55.76 35.84 -12.21
CA LYS A 222 -57.13 35.47 -12.62
C LYS A 222 -58.15 35.77 -11.53
N LYS A 223 -57.86 35.38 -10.28
CA LYS A 223 -58.76 35.65 -9.15
C LYS A 223 -58.95 37.13 -8.89
N LYS A 224 -57.89 37.95 -8.99
CA LYS A 224 -57.98 39.41 -8.89
C LYS A 224 -58.88 40.00 -9.96
N SER A 225 -58.75 39.54 -11.20
CA SER A 225 -59.57 40.00 -12.32
C SER A 225 -61.05 39.63 -12.14
N ALA A 226 -61.32 38.39 -11.72
CA ALA A 226 -62.67 37.93 -11.40
C ALA A 226 -63.30 38.73 -10.25
N LEU A 227 -62.53 39.01 -9.20
CA LEU A 227 -62.97 39.85 -8.08
C LEU A 227 -63.31 41.27 -8.54
N GLY A 228 -62.50 41.86 -9.43
CA GLY A 228 -62.78 43.16 -10.04
C GLY A 228 -64.12 43.18 -10.78
N ALA A 229 -64.35 42.19 -11.64
CA ALA A 229 -65.62 42.06 -12.37
C ALA A 229 -66.83 41.85 -11.44
N LEU A 230 -66.66 41.08 -10.36
CA LEU A 230 -67.72 40.86 -9.38
C LEU A 230 -68.06 42.15 -8.63
N LYS A 231 -67.05 42.94 -8.25
CA LYS A 231 -67.23 44.25 -7.62
C LYS A 231 -67.96 45.23 -8.53
N GLU A 232 -67.61 45.29 -9.82
CA GLU A 232 -68.34 46.11 -10.79
C GLU A 232 -69.80 45.67 -10.91
N ARG A 233 -70.05 44.36 -10.97
CA ARG A 233 -71.41 43.82 -11.04
C ARG A 233 -72.21 44.18 -9.79
N LEU A 234 -71.62 44.06 -8.61
CA LEU A 234 -72.23 44.46 -7.35
C LEU A 234 -72.60 45.94 -7.38
N TYR A 235 -71.67 46.81 -7.77
CA TYR A 235 -71.91 48.25 -7.89
C TYR A 235 -73.07 48.58 -8.85
N ARG A 236 -73.14 47.90 -10.01
CA ARG A 236 -74.28 48.06 -10.95
C ARG A 236 -75.61 47.63 -10.34
N LEU A 237 -75.63 46.51 -9.61
CA LEU A 237 -76.86 46.03 -8.95
C LEU A 237 -77.31 46.99 -7.84
N GLU A 238 -76.39 47.50 -7.02
CA GLU A 238 -76.68 48.50 -6.00
C GLU A 238 -77.24 49.80 -6.62
N MET A 239 -76.71 50.23 -7.77
CA MET A 239 -77.23 51.38 -8.51
C MET A 239 -78.66 51.14 -9.03
N LEU A 240 -78.94 49.96 -9.58
CA LEU A 240 -80.28 49.59 -10.05
C LEU A 240 -81.29 49.50 -8.89
N GLU A 241 -80.87 48.97 -7.74
CA GLU A 241 -81.69 48.90 -6.54
C GLU A 241 -82.07 50.30 -6.05
N LYS A 242 -81.11 51.23 -5.97
CA LYS A 242 -81.36 52.65 -5.64
C LYS A 242 -82.30 53.31 -6.65
N GLY A 243 -82.12 53.05 -7.95
CA GLY A 243 -82.96 53.59 -9.01
C GLY A 243 -84.39 53.05 -9.01
N ARG A 244 -84.65 51.88 -8.41
CA ARG A 244 -85.99 51.26 -8.35
C ARG A 244 -87.00 52.14 -7.64
N ILE A 245 -86.58 52.86 -6.60
CA ILE A 245 -87.44 53.77 -5.82
C ILE A 245 -87.84 54.96 -6.70
N SER A 246 -86.89 55.55 -7.42
CA SER A 246 -87.13 56.66 -8.36
C SER A 246 -88.04 56.24 -9.52
N LEU A 247 -87.89 55.01 -10.01
CA LEU A 247 -88.69 54.47 -11.11
C LEU A 247 -90.13 54.13 -10.67
N ALA A 248 -90.31 53.68 -9.42
CA ALA A 248 -91.62 53.52 -8.81
C ALA A 248 -92.33 54.88 -8.65
N ALA A 249 -91.62 55.90 -8.17
CA ALA A 249 -92.15 57.25 -8.05
C ALA A 249 -92.55 57.85 -9.42
N LEU A 250 -91.74 57.64 -10.46
CA LEU A 250 -92.06 58.08 -11.83
C LEU A 250 -93.29 57.37 -12.40
N LYS A 251 -93.46 56.08 -12.12
CA LYS A 251 -94.67 55.34 -12.54
C LYS A 251 -95.92 55.85 -11.85
N GLU A 252 -95.84 56.17 -10.56
CA GLU A 252 -96.94 56.76 -9.80
C GLU A 252 -97.32 58.14 -10.36
N ILE A 253 -96.31 58.99 -10.64
CA ILE A 253 -96.52 60.32 -11.24
C ILE A 253 -97.15 60.20 -12.64
N ASN A 254 -96.65 59.31 -13.49
CA ASN A 254 -97.24 59.10 -14.82
C ASN A 254 -98.67 58.57 -14.76
N ARG A 255 -98.99 57.72 -13.77
CA ARG A 255 -100.35 57.26 -13.54
C ARG A 255 -101.28 58.41 -13.15
N LEU A 256 -100.83 59.29 -12.23
CA LEU A 256 -101.59 60.48 -11.85
C LEU A 256 -101.78 61.46 -13.01
N ILE A 257 -100.79 61.61 -13.89
CA ILE A 257 -100.91 62.44 -15.10
C ILE A 257 -101.92 61.83 -16.09
N SER A 258 -101.97 60.51 -16.24
CA SER A 258 -102.94 59.82 -17.10
C SER A 258 -104.37 59.81 -16.58
N GLU A 259 -104.58 60.09 -15.28
CA GLU A 259 -105.91 60.23 -14.67
C GLU A 259 -106.45 61.68 -14.78
N ILE A 260 -105.62 62.64 -15.21
CA ILE A 260 -105.95 64.08 -15.30
C ILE A 260 -106.17 64.55 -16.75
N GLY A 261 -105.80 63.76 -17.77
CA GLY A 261 -106.04 64.03 -19.19
C GLY A 261 -107.10 63.11 -19.79
#